data_AF-A0A1H4M785-F1
#
_entry.id   AF-A0A1H4M785-F1
#
_cell.length_a   1.000
_cell.length_b   1.000
_cell.length_c   1.000
_cell.angle_alpha   90.00
_cell.angle_beta   90.00
_cell.angle_gamma   90.00
#
_symmetry.space_group_name_H-M   'P 1'
#
loop_
_entity.id
_entity.type
_entity.pdbx_description
1 polymer ?
#
loop_
_entity_poly.entity_id
_entity_poly.type
_entity_poly.pdbx_seq_one_letter_code
_entity_poly.pdbx_strand_id
1 'polypeptide(L)'
;MHTDVQILEAKKLFIDLGKQYDKTFYILEAAANHGYIKDWQYAICEFGETYIKDRNKLSQKLENEGIDTSLIDYSAYYYFTIETISRPELKREDQKGLRYKLFADQWAEGFEKIRAFLSIEDLNRNLIKLKKPTAKPNEGEYVVPYSKRDVEELTSILKEPSFLDSMLKGKKSLKEAFLEDPRAAYILKETPDIEGLVESFSEAMSYTIENHNTGNPVIGEQSKNRADEFARNMVEQMKTLNEQGFTSTRKIAEELNRLEIPTARGGRWSHDTVSKLNIRIKELGLDQKSEPETPSMD
;
A
#
# COMPACT_ATOMS: atom_id res chain seq x y z
N MET A 1 18.80 -37.20 19.90
CA MET A 1 17.71 -36.62 20.71
C MET A 1 18.05 -35.16 20.93
N HIS A 2 17.32 -34.26 20.29
CA HIS A 2 17.45 -32.82 20.56
C HIS A 2 16.95 -32.53 21.97
N THR A 3 17.56 -31.54 22.62
CA THR A 3 17.08 -31.11 23.93
C THR A 3 15.79 -30.33 23.74
N ASP A 4 14.86 -30.43 24.70
CA ASP A 4 13.61 -29.65 24.67
C ASP A 4 13.85 -28.14 24.51
N VAL A 5 15.04 -27.67 24.91
CA VAL A 5 15.53 -26.29 24.73
C VAL A 5 15.69 -25.92 23.25
N GLN A 6 16.32 -26.78 22.44
CA GLN A 6 16.54 -26.52 21.00
C GLN A 6 15.21 -26.44 20.23
N ILE A 7 14.25 -27.30 20.60
CA ILE A 7 12.90 -27.28 20.01
C ILE A 7 12.15 -25.99 20.40
N LEU A 8 12.33 -25.51 21.63
CA LEU A 8 11.71 -24.27 22.10
C LEU A 8 12.28 -23.03 21.39
N GLU A 9 13.60 -22.99 21.18
CA GLU A 9 14.27 -21.92 20.44
C GLU A 9 13.84 -21.88 18.97
N ALA A 10 13.76 -23.04 18.31
CA ALA A 10 13.22 -23.14 16.96
C ALA A 10 11.78 -22.60 16.88
N LYS A 11 10.90 -23.02 17.80
CA LYS A 11 9.52 -22.50 17.88
C LYS A 11 9.47 -20.98 18.04
N LYS A 12 10.35 -20.41 18.87
CA LYS A 12 10.42 -18.96 19.06
C LYS A 12 10.82 -18.23 17.77
N LEU A 13 11.83 -18.74 17.05
CA LEU A 13 12.28 -18.15 15.79
C LEU A 13 11.17 -18.13 14.72
N PHE A 14 10.40 -19.21 14.61
CA PHE A 14 9.24 -19.24 13.70
C PHE A 14 8.12 -18.30 14.12
N ILE A 15 7.83 -18.17 15.41
CA ILE A 15 6.84 -17.21 15.93
C ILE A 15 7.26 -15.77 15.62
N ASP A 16 8.54 -15.44 15.80
CA ASP A 16 9.04 -14.08 15.58
C ASP A 16 9.11 -13.76 14.07
N LEU A 17 9.45 -14.73 13.22
CA LEU A 17 9.30 -14.62 11.76
C LEU A 17 7.82 -14.36 11.38
N GLY A 18 6.88 -15.12 11.95
CA GLY A 18 5.45 -14.90 11.73
C GLY A 18 5.00 -13.48 12.11
N LYS A 19 5.37 -12.99 13.30
CA LYS A 19 5.02 -11.63 13.76
C LYS A 19 5.60 -10.52 12.89
N GLN A 20 6.81 -10.69 12.38
CA GLN A 20 7.43 -9.72 11.47
C GLN A 20 6.60 -9.61 10.19
N TYR A 21 6.17 -10.76 9.66
CA TYR A 21 5.40 -10.79 8.43
C TYR A 21 3.95 -10.35 8.63
N ASP A 22 3.32 -10.64 9.76
CA ASP A 22 1.99 -10.13 10.12
C ASP A 22 1.97 -8.59 10.16
N LYS A 23 2.96 -7.95 10.79
CA LYS A 23 3.06 -6.48 10.83
C LYS A 23 3.14 -5.88 9.43
N THR A 24 3.96 -6.47 8.57
CA THR A 24 4.11 -6.00 7.20
C THR A 24 2.83 -6.22 6.39
N PHE A 25 2.12 -7.32 6.61
CA PHE A 25 0.80 -7.55 6.00
C PHE A 25 -0.21 -6.46 6.39
N TYR A 26 -0.33 -6.11 7.68
CA TYR A 26 -1.23 -5.03 8.11
C TYR A 26 -0.85 -3.66 7.53
N ILE A 27 0.44 -3.38 7.37
CA ILE A 27 0.91 -2.14 6.72
C ILE A 27 0.53 -2.13 5.24
N LEU A 28 0.74 -3.24 4.53
CA LEU A 28 0.36 -3.36 3.11
C LEU A 28 -1.17 -3.26 2.94
N GLU A 29 -1.96 -3.83 3.86
CA GLU A 29 -3.42 -3.76 3.85
C GLU A 29 -3.92 -2.34 4.08
N ALA A 30 -3.36 -1.64 5.08
CA ALA A 30 -3.65 -0.23 5.32
C ALA A 30 -3.28 0.61 4.09
N ALA A 31 -2.10 0.37 3.49
CA ALA A 31 -1.66 1.06 2.29
C ALA A 31 -2.59 0.83 1.09
N ALA A 32 -3.09 -0.39 0.91
CA ALA A 32 -4.07 -0.75 -0.12
C ALA A 32 -5.43 -0.06 0.11
N ASN A 33 -5.93 -0.08 1.36
CA ASN A 33 -7.20 0.54 1.73
C ASN A 33 -7.20 2.06 1.54
N HIS A 34 -6.04 2.69 1.66
CA HIS A 34 -5.85 4.11 1.38
C HIS A 34 -5.47 4.42 -0.08
N GLY A 35 -5.44 3.41 -0.96
CA GLY A 35 -5.20 3.57 -2.40
C GLY A 35 -3.75 3.82 -2.79
N TYR A 36 -2.80 3.63 -1.86
CA TYR A 36 -1.36 3.76 -2.13
C TYR A 36 -0.81 2.60 -2.94
N ILE A 37 -1.46 1.43 -2.88
CA ILE A 37 -1.10 0.23 -3.66
C ILE A 37 -2.28 -0.12 -4.56
N LYS A 38 -2.14 0.12 -5.88
CA LYS A 38 -3.18 -0.21 -6.86
C LYS A 38 -3.28 -1.71 -7.15
N ASP A 39 -2.18 -2.44 -7.00
CA ASP A 39 -2.09 -3.87 -7.27
C ASP A 39 -1.76 -4.67 -6.00
N TRP A 40 -2.62 -4.50 -5.00
CA TRP A 40 -2.53 -5.15 -3.68
C TRP A 40 -2.40 -6.68 -3.78
N GLN A 41 -3.02 -7.28 -4.81
CA GLN A 41 -2.91 -8.72 -5.08
C GLN A 41 -1.48 -9.11 -5.43
N TYR A 42 -0.82 -8.37 -6.33
CA TYR A 42 0.58 -8.60 -6.68
C TYR A 42 1.51 -8.38 -5.47
N ALA A 43 1.28 -7.32 -4.69
CA ALA A 43 2.07 -7.03 -3.50
C ALA A 43 1.98 -8.13 -2.42
N ILE A 44 0.79 -8.70 -2.18
CA ILE A 44 0.64 -9.86 -1.29
C ILE A 44 1.34 -11.09 -1.86
N CYS A 45 1.25 -11.33 -3.17
CA CYS A 45 1.89 -12.49 -3.79
C CYS A 45 3.42 -12.44 -3.63
N GLU A 46 4.06 -11.32 -3.98
CA GLU A 46 5.51 -11.11 -3.80
C GLU A 46 5.94 -11.23 -2.33
N PHE A 47 5.11 -10.68 -1.43
CA PHE A 47 5.34 -10.78 0.00
C PHE A 47 5.22 -12.23 0.52
N GLY A 48 4.21 -12.96 0.06
CA GLY A 48 4.01 -14.37 0.37
C GLY A 48 5.14 -15.25 -0.16
N GLU A 49 5.64 -14.99 -1.37
CA GLU A 49 6.80 -15.68 -1.93
C GLU A 49 8.06 -15.45 -1.09
N THR A 50 8.27 -14.22 -0.64
CA THR A 50 9.41 -13.85 0.21
C THR A 50 9.33 -14.56 1.57
N TYR A 51 8.14 -14.59 2.18
CA TYR A 51 7.89 -15.36 3.40
C TYR A 51 8.21 -16.84 3.23
N ILE A 52 7.73 -17.46 2.16
CA ILE A 52 7.98 -18.87 1.87
C ILE A 52 9.47 -19.14 1.68
N LYS A 53 10.19 -18.26 0.97
CA LYS A 53 11.65 -18.38 0.77
C LYS A 53 12.41 -18.31 2.10
N ASP A 54 12.11 -17.32 2.94
CA ASP A 54 12.76 -17.15 4.24
C ASP A 54 12.44 -18.30 5.21
N ARG A 55 11.18 -18.76 5.23
CA ARG A 55 10.74 -19.94 5.97
C ARG A 55 11.51 -21.18 5.54
N ASN A 56 11.61 -21.44 4.24
CA ASN A 56 12.30 -22.61 3.70
C ASN A 56 13.80 -22.58 4.06
N LYS A 57 14.42 -21.40 3.99
CA LYS A 57 15.81 -21.19 4.38
C LYS A 57 16.02 -21.46 5.88
N LEU A 58 15.09 -21.02 6.73
CA LEU A 58 15.14 -21.31 8.16
C LEU A 58 14.91 -22.79 8.46
N SER A 59 13.95 -23.43 7.78
CA SER A 59 13.70 -24.88 7.91
C SER A 59 14.94 -25.68 7.55
N GLN A 60 15.53 -25.40 6.39
CA GLN A 60 16.74 -26.07 5.92
C GLN A 60 17.92 -25.86 6.88
N LYS A 61 18.06 -24.66 7.46
CA LYS A 61 19.09 -24.39 8.48
C LYS A 61 18.89 -25.27 9.71
N LEU A 62 17.66 -25.37 10.21
CA LEU A 62 17.34 -26.16 11.40
C LEU A 62 17.48 -27.67 11.15
N GLU A 63 17.10 -28.13 9.96
CA GLU A 63 17.32 -29.52 9.52
C GLU A 63 18.81 -29.88 9.46
N ASN A 64 19.65 -28.96 8.98
CA ASN A 64 21.11 -29.14 8.98
C ASN A 64 21.68 -29.19 10.41
N GLU A 65 21.00 -28.58 11.38
CA GLU A 65 21.31 -28.67 12.82
C GLU A 65 20.68 -29.93 13.48
N GLY A 66 20.03 -30.79 12.68
CA GLY A 66 19.37 -32.02 13.08
C GLY A 66 17.94 -31.84 13.60
N ILE A 67 17.47 -30.59 13.73
CA ILE A 67 16.19 -30.27 14.35
C ILE A 67 15.05 -30.64 13.40
N ASP A 68 14.15 -31.51 13.85
CA ASP A 68 12.97 -31.92 13.09
C ASP A 68 11.95 -30.77 12.97
N THR A 69 11.82 -30.25 11.75
CA THR A 69 10.94 -29.14 11.37
C THR A 69 9.54 -29.61 10.95
N SER A 70 9.29 -30.91 10.85
CA SER A 70 7.98 -31.46 10.43
C SER A 70 6.83 -31.08 11.37
N LEU A 71 7.13 -30.82 12.64
CA LEU A 71 6.17 -30.33 13.64
C LEU A 71 5.84 -28.83 13.49
N ILE A 72 6.62 -28.09 12.70
CA ILE A 72 6.50 -26.64 12.50
C ILE A 72 5.72 -26.31 11.20
N ASP A 73 5.66 -27.28 10.28
CA ASP A 73 5.00 -27.17 8.98
C ASP A 73 3.47 -26.98 9.05
N TYR A 74 2.86 -27.21 10.22
CA TYR A 74 1.43 -26.94 10.43
C TYR A 74 1.04 -25.46 10.31
N SER A 75 1.97 -24.52 10.50
CA SER A 75 1.72 -23.08 10.27
C SER A 75 1.67 -22.72 8.78
N ALA A 76 2.23 -23.56 7.90
CA ALA A 76 2.32 -23.33 6.46
C ALA A 76 1.04 -23.66 5.68
N TYR A 77 0.16 -24.46 6.28
CA TYR A 77 -1.16 -24.79 5.72
C TYR A 77 -2.02 -23.53 5.49
N TYR A 78 -1.66 -22.42 6.13
CA TYR A 78 -2.32 -21.12 6.03
C TYR A 78 -2.05 -20.37 4.71
N TYR A 79 -0.90 -20.60 4.06
CA TYR A 79 -0.49 -19.87 2.85
C TYR A 79 -0.68 -20.67 1.55
N PHE A 80 -0.73 -22.00 1.61
CA PHE A 80 -1.00 -22.89 0.46
C PHE A 80 -2.39 -22.65 -0.17
N THR A 81 -3.32 -22.11 0.61
CA THR A 81 -4.69 -21.77 0.18
C THR A 81 -4.73 -20.59 -0.81
N ILE A 82 -3.75 -19.69 -0.80
CA ILE A 82 -3.67 -18.56 -1.74
C ILE A 82 -3.40 -19.04 -3.18
N GLU A 83 -2.61 -20.10 -3.34
CA GLU A 83 -2.31 -20.70 -4.65
C GLU A 83 -3.57 -21.35 -5.27
N THR A 84 -4.45 -21.89 -4.43
CA THR A 84 -5.71 -22.54 -4.86
C THR A 84 -6.76 -21.51 -5.32
N ILE A 85 -6.72 -20.29 -4.79
CA ILE A 85 -7.66 -19.19 -5.09
C ILE A 85 -7.34 -18.48 -6.42
N SER A 86 -6.14 -18.71 -6.97
CA SER A 86 -5.61 -18.04 -8.17
C SER A 86 -5.91 -18.77 -9.49
N ARG A 87 -6.81 -19.77 -9.50
CA ARG A 87 -7.17 -20.47 -10.75
C ARG A 87 -7.91 -19.55 -11.73
N PRO A 88 -7.48 -19.47 -13.01
CA PRO A 88 -8.00 -18.51 -13.98
C PRO A 88 -9.41 -18.80 -14.53
N GLU A 89 -10.06 -19.89 -14.12
CA GLU A 89 -11.28 -20.41 -14.77
C GLU A 89 -12.61 -19.87 -14.20
N LEU A 90 -12.59 -18.97 -13.21
CA LEU A 90 -13.80 -18.41 -12.57
C LEU A 90 -14.02 -16.94 -12.97
N LYS A 91 -15.27 -16.54 -13.28
CA LYS A 91 -15.63 -15.17 -13.67
C LYS A 91 -15.52 -14.17 -12.50
N ARG A 92 -15.06 -12.95 -12.78
CA ARG A 92 -14.63 -11.90 -11.80
C ARG A 92 -15.67 -11.49 -10.75
N GLU A 93 -16.96 -11.53 -11.06
CA GLU A 93 -18.02 -11.00 -10.18
C GLU A 93 -18.43 -11.99 -9.09
N ASP A 94 -18.36 -13.29 -9.36
CA ASP A 94 -18.64 -14.36 -8.39
C ASP A 94 -17.47 -14.59 -7.41
N GLN A 95 -16.27 -14.09 -7.74
CA GLN A 95 -15.05 -14.30 -6.96
C GLN A 95 -15.01 -13.51 -5.65
N LYS A 96 -15.63 -12.34 -5.56
CA LYS A 96 -15.41 -11.44 -4.41
C LYS A 96 -16.05 -11.99 -3.13
N GLY A 97 -17.32 -12.39 -3.19
CA GLY A 97 -18.04 -12.92 -2.02
C GLY A 97 -17.57 -14.32 -1.60
N LEU A 98 -17.25 -15.18 -2.56
CA LEU A 98 -16.82 -16.56 -2.28
C LEU A 98 -15.42 -16.60 -1.66
N ARG A 99 -14.49 -15.72 -2.09
CA ARG A 99 -13.13 -15.62 -1.55
C ARG A 99 -13.09 -15.17 -0.11
N TYR A 100 -13.89 -14.15 0.26
CA TYR A 100 -13.97 -13.70 1.66
C TYR A 100 -14.57 -14.78 2.58
N LYS A 101 -15.59 -15.49 2.11
CA LYS A 101 -16.23 -16.55 2.89
C LYS A 101 -15.32 -17.77 3.07
N LEU A 102 -14.68 -18.26 2.01
CA LEU A 102 -13.76 -19.39 2.10
C LEU A 102 -12.56 -19.06 2.99
N PHE A 103 -12.01 -17.85 2.86
CA PHE A 103 -10.91 -17.38 3.69
C PHE A 103 -11.33 -17.29 5.16
N ALA A 104 -12.49 -16.70 5.48
CA ALA A 104 -12.98 -16.59 6.85
C ALA A 104 -13.31 -17.94 7.50
N ASP A 105 -13.94 -18.85 6.75
CA ASP A 105 -14.32 -20.19 7.25
C ASP A 105 -13.07 -21.05 7.52
N GLN A 106 -12.07 -21.00 6.63
CA GLN A 106 -10.80 -21.74 6.80
C GLN A 106 -9.91 -21.11 7.88
N TRP A 107 -9.94 -19.78 8.02
CA TRP A 107 -9.28 -19.07 9.10
C TRP A 107 -9.85 -19.47 10.47
N ALA A 108 -11.18 -19.50 10.60
CA ALA A 108 -11.85 -19.95 11.83
C ALA A 108 -11.53 -21.41 12.16
N GLU A 109 -11.50 -22.30 11.16
CA GLU A 109 -11.16 -23.71 11.35
C GLU A 109 -9.68 -23.91 11.76
N GLY A 110 -8.75 -23.21 11.11
CA GLY A 110 -7.33 -23.25 11.46
C GLY A 110 -7.07 -22.71 12.87
N PHE A 111 -7.74 -21.62 13.24
CA PHE A 111 -7.64 -21.02 14.56
C PHE A 111 -8.18 -21.94 15.65
N GLU A 112 -9.33 -22.61 15.44
CA GLU A 112 -9.88 -23.58 16.41
C GLU A 112 -9.03 -24.85 16.53
N LYS A 113 -8.35 -25.30 15.47
CA LYS A 113 -7.37 -26.40 15.54
C LYS A 113 -6.11 -26.02 16.33
N ILE A 114 -5.59 -24.82 16.12
CA ILE A 114 -4.46 -24.27 16.90
C ILE A 114 -4.88 -24.11 18.37
N ARG A 115 -6.09 -23.63 18.63
CA ARG A 115 -6.67 -23.47 19.97
C ARG A 115 -6.88 -24.81 20.68
N ALA A 116 -7.35 -25.83 19.97
CA ALA A 116 -7.49 -27.19 20.48
C ALA A 116 -6.13 -27.86 20.77
N PHE A 117 -5.11 -27.57 19.96
CA PHE A 117 -3.75 -28.07 20.15
C PHE A 117 -3.01 -27.37 21.30
N LEU A 118 -3.35 -26.11 21.59
CA LEU A 118 -2.74 -25.27 22.62
C LEU A 118 -3.62 -25.13 23.87
N SER A 119 -4.30 -26.18 24.31
CA SER A 119 -5.17 -26.10 25.49
C SER A 119 -4.41 -25.46 26.67
N ILE A 120 -5.01 -24.43 27.28
CA ILE A 120 -4.41 -23.67 28.39
C ILE A 120 -4.05 -24.61 29.56
N GLU A 121 -4.73 -25.75 29.69
CA GLU A 121 -4.44 -26.79 30.68
C GLU A 121 -3.17 -27.60 30.38
N ASP A 122 -2.79 -27.78 29.12
CA ASP A 122 -1.54 -28.47 28.75
C ASP A 122 -0.33 -27.54 28.86
N LEU A 123 -0.51 -26.25 28.55
CA LEU A 123 0.48 -25.21 28.83
C LEU A 123 0.71 -25.03 30.34
N ASN A 124 -0.35 -24.98 31.14
CA ASN A 124 -0.24 -24.84 32.60
C ASN A 124 0.29 -26.12 33.28
N ARG A 125 -0.08 -27.32 32.84
CA ARG A 125 0.48 -28.58 33.39
C ARG A 125 1.99 -28.71 33.18
N ASN A 126 2.50 -28.21 32.06
CA ASN A 126 3.93 -28.25 31.76
C ASN A 126 4.70 -27.11 32.45
N LEU A 127 4.08 -25.94 32.65
CA LEU A 127 4.66 -24.82 33.41
C LEU A 127 4.75 -25.08 34.92
N ILE A 128 3.77 -25.77 35.53
CA ILE A 128 3.75 -26.07 36.98
C ILE A 128 4.86 -27.06 37.37
N LYS A 129 5.29 -27.95 36.47
CA LYS A 129 6.40 -28.89 36.71
C LYS A 129 7.79 -28.24 36.71
N LEU A 130 7.91 -26.98 36.29
CA LEU A 130 9.19 -26.27 36.13
C LEU A 130 9.51 -25.27 37.27
N LYS A 131 8.86 -25.38 38.44
CA LYS A 131 9.27 -24.60 39.63
C LYS A 131 10.51 -25.18 40.30
N LYS A 132 11.67 -24.89 39.70
CA LYS A 132 12.85 -24.25 40.33
C LYS A 132 14.00 -24.21 39.30
N PRO A 133 14.36 -23.05 38.74
CA PRO A 133 15.66 -22.89 38.10
C PRO A 133 16.66 -22.39 39.14
N THR A 134 17.52 -23.30 39.61
CA THR A 134 18.85 -22.96 40.15
C THR A 134 19.83 -22.90 38.98
N ALA A 135 19.78 -21.82 38.19
CA ALA A 135 20.87 -21.38 37.34
C ALA A 135 20.50 -20.02 36.74
N LYS A 136 21.35 -19.01 36.94
CA LYS A 136 21.30 -17.77 36.17
C LYS A 136 21.57 -18.10 34.69
N PRO A 137 20.79 -17.62 33.72
CA PRO A 137 21.16 -17.72 32.33
C PRO A 137 22.31 -16.77 32.02
N ASN A 138 23.25 -17.23 31.19
CA ASN A 138 24.37 -16.44 30.71
C ASN A 138 23.88 -15.24 29.89
N GLU A 139 24.43 -14.08 30.22
CA GLU A 139 24.30 -12.80 29.52
C GLU A 139 24.89 -12.93 28.10
N GLY A 140 24.04 -13.25 27.13
CA GLY A 140 24.28 -13.02 25.71
C GLY A 140 23.20 -12.05 25.23
N GLU A 141 23.53 -10.76 25.24
CA GLU A 141 22.61 -9.64 24.99
C GLU A 141 21.97 -9.70 23.60
N TYR A 142 20.69 -10.06 23.53
CA TYR A 142 19.82 -9.49 22.52
C TYR A 142 19.43 -8.09 23.00
N VAL A 143 20.19 -7.09 22.56
CA VAL A 143 19.84 -5.68 22.75
C VAL A 143 18.58 -5.44 21.92
N VAL A 144 17.44 -5.27 22.58
CA VAL A 144 16.29 -4.61 21.95
C VAL A 144 16.74 -3.15 21.79
N PRO A 145 17.02 -2.65 20.58
CA PRO A 145 17.87 -1.46 20.39
C PRO A 145 17.19 -0.15 20.77
N TYR A 146 15.94 -0.20 21.19
CA TYR A 146 15.17 0.96 21.59
C TYR A 146 14.57 0.70 22.95
N SER A 147 14.81 1.60 23.90
CA SER A 147 13.98 1.59 25.09
C SER A 147 12.56 1.94 24.63
N LYS A 148 11.57 1.12 25.01
CA LYS A 148 10.15 1.39 24.74
C LYS A 148 9.77 2.84 25.10
N ARG A 149 10.43 3.39 26.12
CA ARG A 149 10.32 4.76 26.58
C ARG A 149 10.71 5.79 25.52
N ASP A 150 11.78 5.58 24.76
CA ASP A 150 12.24 6.54 23.74
C ASP A 150 11.24 6.65 22.58
N VAL A 151 10.68 5.52 22.16
CA VAL A 151 9.62 5.48 21.13
C VAL A 151 8.34 6.15 21.64
N GLU A 152 7.96 5.90 22.90
CA GLU A 152 6.80 6.53 23.52
C GLU A 152 6.98 8.05 23.66
N GLU A 153 8.17 8.52 24.01
CA GLU A 153 8.48 9.95 24.13
C GLU A 153 8.43 10.65 22.76
N LEU A 154 9.08 10.10 21.73
CA LEU A 154 9.00 10.64 20.37
C LEU A 154 7.55 10.64 19.84
N THR A 155 6.79 9.59 20.14
CA THR A 155 5.36 9.52 19.80
C THR A 155 4.56 10.60 20.54
N SER A 156 4.91 10.91 21.79
CA SER A 156 4.27 11.99 22.55
C SER A 156 4.56 13.35 21.90
N ILE A 157 5.83 13.62 21.55
CA ILE A 157 6.25 14.87 20.88
C ILE A 157 5.50 15.05 19.55
N LEU A 158 5.38 13.98 18.74
CA LEU A 158 4.64 14.01 17.47
C LEU A 158 3.15 14.36 17.63
N LYS A 159 2.55 14.08 18.78
CA LYS A 159 1.14 14.38 19.06
C LYS A 159 0.94 15.80 19.57
N GLU A 160 2.00 16.51 19.94
CA GLU A 160 1.91 17.88 20.44
C GLU A 160 1.54 18.84 19.29
N PRO A 161 0.40 19.56 19.37
CA PRO A 161 0.00 20.47 18.31
C PRO A 161 1.02 21.57 18.02
N SER A 162 1.74 22.03 19.05
CA SER A 162 2.82 23.02 18.92
C SER A 162 3.99 22.52 18.09
N PHE A 163 4.34 21.23 18.22
CA PHE A 163 5.38 20.61 17.42
C PHE A 163 4.97 20.55 15.95
N LEU A 164 3.77 20.03 15.67
CA LEU A 164 3.22 19.95 14.31
C LEU A 164 3.08 21.33 13.67
N ASP A 165 2.60 22.33 14.42
CA ASP A 165 2.49 23.70 13.96
C ASP A 165 3.86 24.29 13.61
N SER A 166 4.88 24.08 14.45
CA SER A 166 6.24 24.54 14.19
C SER A 166 6.82 23.90 12.93
N MET A 167 6.66 22.58 12.79
CA MET A 167 7.12 21.81 11.63
C MET A 167 6.43 22.29 10.33
N LEU A 168 5.11 22.36 10.32
CA LEU A 168 4.33 22.70 9.13
C LEU A 168 4.46 24.18 8.74
N LYS A 169 4.35 25.11 9.70
CA LYS A 169 4.49 26.56 9.42
C LYS A 169 5.92 26.91 9.06
N GLY A 170 6.89 26.25 9.68
CA GLY A 170 8.31 26.42 9.41
C GLY A 170 8.78 25.74 8.13
N LYS A 171 7.93 24.91 7.49
CA LYS A 171 8.29 24.04 6.35
C LYS A 171 9.54 23.20 6.64
N LYS A 172 9.65 22.70 7.86
CA LYS A 172 10.77 21.88 8.33
C LYS A 172 10.49 20.43 8.02
N SER A 173 11.54 19.68 7.71
CA SER A 173 11.50 18.22 7.75
C SER A 173 11.22 17.73 9.18
N LEU A 174 10.77 16.48 9.29
CA LEU A 174 10.52 15.88 10.59
C LEU A 174 11.80 15.79 11.44
N LYS A 175 12.94 15.49 10.81
CA LYS A 175 14.25 15.51 11.47
C LYS A 175 14.60 16.88 12.01
N GLU A 176 14.50 17.94 11.21
CA GLU A 176 14.79 19.32 11.66
C GLU A 176 13.88 19.72 12.83
N ALA A 177 12.59 19.39 12.76
CA ALA A 177 11.65 19.66 13.85
C ALA A 177 12.03 18.91 15.13
N PHE A 178 12.44 17.64 15.03
CA PHE A 178 12.91 16.88 16.19
C PHE A 178 14.24 17.37 16.76
N LEU A 179 15.16 17.86 15.93
CA LEU A 179 16.43 18.44 16.41
C LEU A 179 16.22 19.76 17.17
N GLU A 180 15.09 20.44 16.96
CA GLU A 180 14.71 21.64 17.71
C GLU A 180 14.03 21.36 19.05
N ASP A 181 13.42 20.18 19.23
CA ASP A 181 12.91 19.74 20.54
C ASP A 181 14.07 19.10 21.35
N PRO A 182 14.48 19.68 22.49
CA PRO A 182 15.62 19.15 23.25
C PRO A 182 15.48 17.69 23.70
N ARG A 183 14.23 17.21 23.91
CA ARG A 183 13.96 15.83 24.31
C ARG A 183 14.18 14.88 23.14
N ALA A 184 13.64 15.21 21.98
CA ALA A 184 13.82 14.42 20.77
C ALA A 184 15.29 14.45 20.31
N ALA A 185 15.93 15.61 20.32
CA ALA A 185 17.35 15.74 19.98
C ALA A 185 18.25 14.84 20.84
N TYR A 186 17.96 14.73 22.14
CA TYR A 186 18.67 13.81 23.03
C TYR A 186 18.44 12.34 22.63
N ILE A 187 17.19 11.93 22.38
CA ILE A 187 16.85 10.55 21.99
C ILE A 187 17.53 10.17 20.68
N LEU A 188 17.50 11.04 19.66
CA LEU A 188 18.11 10.77 18.37
C LEU A 188 19.63 10.62 18.47
N LYS A 189 20.27 11.43 19.32
CA LYS A 189 21.71 11.36 19.56
C LYS A 189 22.13 10.05 20.24
N GLU A 190 21.38 9.60 21.23
CA GLU A 190 21.69 8.37 21.98
C GLU A 190 21.27 7.10 21.23
N THR A 191 20.44 7.24 20.17
CA THR A 191 19.86 6.11 19.44
C THR A 191 20.00 6.28 17.92
N PRO A 192 21.19 6.05 17.34
CA PRO A 192 21.47 6.29 15.92
C PRO A 192 20.50 5.58 14.95
N ASP A 193 20.01 4.40 15.31
CA ASP A 193 19.06 3.66 14.47
C ASP A 193 17.68 4.36 14.40
N ILE A 194 17.25 5.04 15.47
CA ILE A 194 16.04 5.88 15.45
C ILE A 194 16.29 7.10 14.57
N GLU A 195 17.49 7.70 14.65
CA GLU A 195 17.86 8.81 13.77
C GLU A 195 17.76 8.42 12.29
N GLY A 196 18.31 7.26 11.92
CA GLY A 196 18.22 6.74 10.55
C GLY A 196 16.78 6.50 10.08
N LEU A 197 15.90 6.01 10.97
CA LEU A 197 14.47 5.85 10.69
C LEU A 197 13.77 7.20 10.48
N VAL A 198 14.06 8.19 11.35
CA VAL A 198 13.50 9.55 11.27
C VAL A 198 13.97 10.26 10.00
N GLU A 199 15.22 10.07 9.59
CA GLU A 199 15.75 10.55 8.31
C GLU A 199 14.99 9.93 7.13
N SER A 200 14.92 8.60 7.07
CA SER A 200 14.22 7.88 6.00
C SER A 200 12.76 8.32 5.86
N PHE A 201 12.09 8.52 6.99
CA PHE A 201 10.70 8.99 7.00
C PHE A 201 10.60 10.47 6.60
N SER A 202 11.55 11.31 6.98
CA SER A 202 11.63 12.71 6.55
C SER A 202 11.80 12.81 5.04
N GLU A 203 12.72 12.03 4.46
CA GLU A 203 12.94 11.97 3.01
C GLU A 203 11.68 11.51 2.26
N ALA A 204 11.04 10.44 2.75
CA ALA A 204 9.80 9.93 2.17
C ALA A 204 8.68 10.98 2.21
N MET A 205 8.52 11.69 3.33
CA MET A 205 7.52 12.76 3.43
C MET A 205 7.85 13.93 2.52
N SER A 206 9.10 14.40 2.49
CA SER A 206 9.54 15.47 1.58
C SER A 206 9.26 15.11 0.12
N TYR A 207 9.58 13.88 -0.28
CA TYR A 207 9.23 13.36 -1.60
C TYR A 207 7.72 13.44 -1.85
N THR A 208 6.88 13.03 -0.89
CA THR A 208 5.41 13.12 -1.09
C THR A 208 4.91 14.56 -1.14
N ILE A 209 5.45 15.49 -0.33
CA ILE A 209 5.02 16.89 -0.28
C ILE A 209 5.43 17.62 -1.56
N GLU A 210 6.66 17.41 -2.02
CA GLU A 210 7.15 17.99 -3.28
C GLU A 210 6.35 17.48 -4.49
N ASN A 211 5.99 16.20 -4.48
CA ASN A 211 5.18 15.59 -5.55
C ASN A 211 3.66 15.79 -5.38
N HIS A 212 3.19 16.21 -4.21
CA HIS A 212 1.77 16.53 -3.99
C HIS A 212 1.36 17.83 -4.71
N ASN A 213 2.30 18.77 -4.90
CA ASN A 213 2.04 20.01 -5.65
C ASN A 213 2.03 19.82 -7.17
N THR A 214 2.57 18.71 -7.68
CA THR A 214 2.58 18.41 -9.13
C THR A 214 1.50 17.40 -9.53
N GLY A 215 0.76 16.84 -8.56
CA GLY A 215 -0.06 15.67 -8.77
C GLY A 215 0.82 14.46 -9.10
N ASN A 216 0.31 13.24 -8.88
CA ASN A 216 1.05 12.06 -9.32
C ASN A 216 1.31 12.17 -10.84
N PRO A 217 2.58 12.25 -11.30
CA PRO A 217 2.89 12.58 -12.68
C PRO A 217 2.34 11.53 -13.66
N VAL A 218 2.27 10.27 -13.23
CA VAL A 218 1.67 9.17 -14.01
C VAL A 218 0.16 9.36 -14.15
N ILE A 219 -0.52 9.83 -13.10
CA ILE A 219 -1.96 10.14 -13.16
C ILE A 219 -2.19 11.39 -14.04
N GLY A 220 -1.31 12.38 -13.94
CA GLY A 220 -1.34 13.60 -14.77
C GLY A 220 -1.22 13.26 -16.26
N GLU A 221 -0.23 12.45 -16.62
CA GLU A 221 0.00 12.02 -18.00
C GLU A 221 -1.16 11.16 -18.54
N GLN A 222 -1.64 10.19 -17.78
CA GLN A 222 -2.81 9.38 -18.18
C GLN A 222 -4.08 10.23 -18.33
N SER A 223 -4.29 11.20 -17.44
CA SER A 223 -5.43 12.11 -17.52
C SER A 223 -5.32 13.04 -18.73
N LYS A 224 -4.10 13.49 -19.07
CA LYS A 224 -3.84 14.29 -20.26
C LYS A 224 -4.12 13.48 -21.52
N ASN A 225 -3.58 12.28 -21.63
CA ASN A 225 -3.77 11.41 -22.80
C ASN A 225 -5.26 11.10 -23.06
N ARG A 226 -6.04 10.81 -22.01
CA ARG A 226 -7.49 10.61 -22.14
C ARG A 226 -8.22 11.88 -22.59
N ALA A 227 -7.80 13.05 -22.11
CA ALA A 227 -8.39 14.31 -22.53
C ALA A 227 -8.05 14.63 -24.00
N ASP A 228 -6.84 14.32 -24.44
CA ASP A 228 -6.40 14.52 -25.83
C ASP A 228 -7.12 13.56 -26.80
N GLU A 229 -7.27 12.29 -26.42
CA GLU A 229 -8.04 11.31 -27.17
C GLU A 229 -9.52 11.72 -27.28
N PHE A 230 -10.13 12.13 -26.18
CA PHE A 230 -11.49 12.64 -26.19
C PHE A 230 -11.64 13.87 -27.09
N ALA A 231 -10.67 14.78 -27.07
CA ALA A 231 -10.68 15.95 -27.95
C ALA A 231 -10.64 15.57 -29.43
N ARG A 232 -9.78 14.62 -29.82
CA ARG A 232 -9.70 14.08 -31.19
C ARG A 232 -11.03 13.50 -31.64
N ASN A 233 -11.70 12.74 -30.77
CA ASN A 233 -12.97 12.10 -31.08
C ASN A 233 -14.14 13.09 -31.23
N MET A 234 -14.01 14.31 -30.68
CA MET A 234 -15.05 15.33 -30.72
C MET A 234 -14.88 16.35 -31.86
N VAL A 235 -13.77 16.34 -32.60
CA VAL A 235 -13.46 17.36 -33.62
C VAL A 235 -14.57 17.47 -34.67
N GLU A 236 -15.01 16.33 -35.23
CA GLU A 236 -16.00 16.30 -36.31
C GLU A 236 -17.36 16.84 -35.84
N GLN A 237 -17.78 16.45 -34.64
CA GLN A 237 -19.02 16.90 -34.01
C GLN A 237 -18.97 18.42 -33.75
N MET A 238 -17.85 18.92 -33.24
CA MET A 238 -17.66 20.35 -33.02
C MET A 238 -17.69 21.14 -34.33
N LYS A 239 -17.12 20.59 -35.41
CA LYS A 239 -17.16 21.18 -36.75
C LYS A 239 -18.60 21.21 -37.30
N THR A 240 -19.32 20.10 -37.23
CA THR A 240 -20.73 20.02 -37.65
C THR A 240 -21.60 21.04 -36.92
N LEU A 241 -21.43 21.19 -35.60
CA LEU A 241 -22.18 22.17 -34.80
C LEU A 241 -21.87 23.61 -35.20
N ASN A 242 -20.60 23.92 -35.48
CA ASN A 242 -20.20 25.24 -35.98
C ASN A 242 -20.81 25.54 -37.36
N GLU A 243 -20.81 24.56 -38.28
CA GLU A 243 -21.41 24.68 -39.62
C GLU A 243 -22.94 24.86 -39.56
N GLN A 244 -23.59 24.30 -38.55
CA GLN A 244 -25.00 24.53 -38.25
C GLN A 244 -25.28 25.91 -37.61
N GLY A 245 -24.24 26.71 -37.37
CA GLY A 245 -24.36 28.06 -36.81
C GLY A 245 -24.31 28.13 -35.28
N PHE A 246 -24.04 27.03 -34.58
CA PHE A 246 -23.83 27.03 -33.13
C PHE A 246 -22.40 27.46 -32.81
N THR A 247 -22.15 28.77 -32.77
CA THR A 247 -20.79 29.33 -32.62
C THR A 247 -20.41 29.72 -31.19
N SER A 248 -21.38 29.81 -30.27
CA SER A 248 -21.09 30.13 -28.86
C SER A 248 -20.96 28.87 -28.02
N THR A 249 -20.00 28.85 -27.07
CA THR A 249 -19.77 27.70 -26.17
C THR A 249 -21.02 27.29 -25.40
N ARG A 250 -21.88 28.25 -25.05
CA ARG A 250 -23.16 27.99 -24.40
C ARG A 250 -24.14 27.27 -25.32
N LYS A 251 -24.32 27.74 -26.56
CA LYS A 251 -25.22 27.12 -27.54
C LYS A 251 -24.73 25.72 -27.92
N ILE A 252 -23.43 25.55 -28.09
CA ILE A 252 -22.81 24.24 -28.33
C ILE A 252 -23.09 23.28 -27.17
N ALA A 253 -22.92 23.73 -25.91
CA ALA A 253 -23.20 22.88 -24.74
C ALA A 253 -24.69 22.49 -24.67
N GLU A 254 -25.60 23.43 -24.92
CA GLU A 254 -27.04 23.17 -24.97
C GLU A 254 -27.39 22.14 -26.06
N GLU A 255 -26.78 22.28 -27.24
CA GLU A 255 -27.02 21.39 -28.37
C GLU A 255 -26.42 19.99 -28.17
N LEU A 256 -25.20 19.88 -27.65
CA LEU A 256 -24.61 18.59 -27.29
C LEU A 256 -25.44 17.84 -26.25
N ASN A 257 -25.99 18.56 -25.26
CA ASN A 257 -26.91 18.00 -24.29
C ASN A 257 -28.25 17.58 -24.91
N ARG A 258 -28.77 18.35 -25.89
CA ARG A 258 -30.01 18.03 -26.62
C ARG A 258 -29.84 16.77 -27.46
N LEU A 259 -28.66 16.56 -28.03
CA LEU A 259 -28.27 15.36 -28.78
C LEU A 259 -27.88 14.19 -27.87
N GLU A 260 -27.99 14.34 -26.55
CA GLU A 260 -27.64 13.33 -25.53
C GLU A 260 -26.21 12.81 -25.65
N ILE A 261 -25.29 13.62 -26.19
CA ILE A 261 -23.87 13.27 -26.27
C ILE A 261 -23.24 13.53 -24.89
N PRO A 262 -22.72 12.51 -24.20
CA PRO A 262 -22.12 12.71 -22.88
C PRO A 262 -20.73 13.35 -22.98
N THR A 263 -20.32 14.06 -21.92
CA THR A 263 -18.92 14.46 -21.72
C THR A 263 -18.04 13.23 -21.47
N ALA A 264 -16.71 13.40 -21.48
CA ALA A 264 -15.74 12.33 -21.20
C ALA A 264 -15.98 11.56 -19.88
N ARG A 265 -16.69 12.16 -18.91
CA ARG A 265 -17.02 11.55 -17.62
C ARG A 265 -18.47 11.06 -17.53
N GLY A 266 -19.21 11.04 -18.64
CA GLY A 266 -20.62 10.64 -18.68
C GLY A 266 -21.60 11.73 -18.23
N GLY A 267 -21.12 12.93 -17.88
CA GLY A 267 -21.96 14.04 -17.42
C GLY A 267 -22.49 14.93 -18.55
N ARG A 268 -23.36 15.86 -18.20
CA ARG A 268 -23.87 16.91 -19.11
C ARG A 268 -22.81 17.96 -19.43
N TRP A 269 -22.91 18.55 -20.62
CA TRP A 269 -22.04 19.62 -21.06
C TRP A 269 -22.35 20.94 -20.36
N SER A 270 -21.30 21.62 -19.91
CA SER A 270 -21.34 23.03 -19.52
C SER A 270 -20.52 23.86 -20.51
N HIS A 271 -20.81 25.16 -20.58
CA HIS A 271 -20.03 26.10 -21.41
C HIS A 271 -18.52 26.06 -21.09
N ASP A 272 -18.14 25.87 -19.82
CA ASP A 272 -16.74 25.70 -19.40
C ASP A 272 -16.09 24.44 -19.97
N THR A 273 -16.85 23.35 -20.02
CA THR A 273 -16.37 22.06 -20.56
C THR A 273 -16.13 22.18 -22.06
N VAL A 274 -17.02 22.87 -22.77
CA VAL A 274 -16.86 23.19 -24.20
C VAL A 274 -15.65 24.13 -24.42
N SER A 275 -15.49 25.15 -23.58
CA SER A 275 -14.34 26.07 -23.65
C SER A 275 -13.00 25.32 -23.51
N LYS A 276 -12.89 24.44 -22.51
CA LYS A 276 -11.70 23.60 -22.30
C LYS A 276 -11.45 22.65 -23.46
N LEU A 277 -12.50 22.07 -24.04
CA LEU A 277 -12.40 21.24 -25.23
C LEU A 277 -11.85 22.03 -26.42
N ASN A 278 -12.38 23.22 -26.70
CA ASN A 278 -11.91 24.08 -27.79
C ASN A 278 -10.44 24.48 -27.62
N ILE A 279 -10.02 24.85 -26.41
CA ILE A 279 -8.61 25.14 -26.11
C ILE A 279 -7.74 23.92 -26.44
N ARG A 280 -8.15 22.73 -26.01
CA ARG A 280 -7.39 21.49 -26.24
C ARG A 280 -7.35 21.09 -27.72
N ILE A 281 -8.46 21.22 -28.46
CA ILE A 281 -8.49 21.00 -29.92
C ILE A 281 -7.48 21.93 -30.62
N LYS A 282 -7.42 23.19 -30.20
CA LYS A 282 -6.45 24.17 -30.72
C LYS A 282 -5.00 23.84 -30.34
N GLU A 283 -4.75 23.48 -29.08
CA GLU A 283 -3.42 23.05 -28.61
C GLU A 283 -2.89 21.84 -29.39
N LEU A 284 -3.78 20.93 -29.80
CA LEU A 284 -3.46 19.76 -30.60
C LEU A 284 -3.35 20.04 -32.11
N GLY A 285 -3.61 21.27 -32.56
CA GLY A 285 -3.58 21.66 -33.97
C GLY A 285 -4.68 21.01 -34.82
N LEU A 286 -5.82 20.66 -34.22
CA LEU A 286 -6.92 19.95 -34.87
C LEU A 286 -8.01 20.87 -35.42
N ASP A 287 -7.82 22.19 -35.40
CA ASP A 287 -8.81 23.20 -35.77
C ASP A 287 -8.85 23.53 -37.27
N GLN A 288 -8.29 22.66 -38.13
CA GLN A 288 -8.09 23.00 -39.54
C GLN A 288 -9.41 23.29 -40.28
N LYS A 289 -9.53 24.57 -40.67
CA LYS A 289 -10.33 25.01 -41.81
C LYS A 289 -9.93 24.17 -43.03
N SER A 290 -10.88 23.50 -43.67
CA SER A 290 -10.76 23.20 -45.08
C SER A 290 -10.59 24.54 -45.81
N GLU A 291 -9.39 24.85 -46.28
CA GLU A 291 -9.23 25.86 -47.32
C GLU A 291 -10.16 25.47 -48.48
N PRO A 292 -11.02 26.37 -48.97
CA PRO A 292 -11.70 26.12 -50.22
C PRO A 292 -10.61 26.09 -51.30
N GLU A 293 -10.36 24.91 -51.88
CA GLU A 293 -9.70 24.81 -53.18
C GLU A 293 -10.51 25.68 -54.15
N THR A 294 -10.06 26.92 -54.35
CA THR A 294 -10.51 27.72 -55.48
C THR A 294 -10.21 26.90 -56.72
N PRO A 295 -11.22 26.53 -57.55
CA PRO A 295 -10.96 25.86 -58.80
C PRO A 295 -10.08 26.79 -59.62
N SER A 296 -8.87 26.33 -59.94
CA SER A 296 -8.06 26.92 -60.98
C SER A 296 -8.90 26.86 -62.26
N MET A 297 -9.50 27.98 -62.64
CA MET A 297 -9.96 28.14 -64.02
C MET A 297 -8.73 28.43 -64.87
N ASP A 298 -8.61 27.63 -65.93
CA ASP A 298 -7.62 27.69 -67.00
C ASP A 298 -7.31 29.11 -67.51
#